data_AF-A0A9Q0BNP8-F1
#
_entry.id   AF-A0A9Q0BNP8-F1
#
_cell.length_a   1.000
_cell.length_b   1.000
_cell.length_c   1.000
_cell.angle_alpha   90.00
_cell.angle_beta   90.00
_cell.angle_gamma   90.00
#
_symmetry.space_group_name_H-M   'P 1'
#
loop_
_entity.id
_entity.type
_entity.pdbx_description
1 polymer ?
#
loop_
_entity_poly.entity_id
_entity_poly.type
_entity_poly.pdbx_seq_one_letter_code
_entity_poly.pdbx_strand_id
1 'polypeptide(L)'
;MFYNRQQKVLIQPYFHLSQVCFGGLFNALPLGPNASFGPALDHFILNAWQAGLWSYWEEIGFRYAKRAGYARVFLDTYPVEPLNLEFFNTAWIVLALGIPISSFGWNMQYVLNMLSPFARMAVFQEIVWFISPLQRLDQVDEFVRRIDEAFGSTATQTVVNNNTDMRMMHSSARRNHISFVFTTGADDPIMKVFSKVLLGRHFYFSMIMYVDKVGDMQPIHELLLFAYNEQFTNSIVYFESEGGINQLFGVSKFPSMAFENRTDFLSFMGKVWKKVLNARSDVEGFGFSTPLRQDLPHLFSREEATMGVPTGSSIPL
;
A
#
# COMPACT_ATOMS: atom_id res chain seq x y z
N MET A 1 -36.44 -42.43 24.45
CA MET A 1 -35.17 -43.21 24.42
C MET A 1 -34.91 -43.85 23.04
N PHE A 2 -35.86 -44.59 22.46
CA PHE A 2 -35.68 -45.22 21.13
C PHE A 2 -35.43 -44.25 19.98
N TYR A 3 -36.03 -43.05 19.97
CA TYR A 3 -35.82 -42.04 18.92
C TYR A 3 -34.35 -41.60 18.81
N ASN A 4 -33.67 -41.40 19.93
CA ASN A 4 -32.25 -41.01 19.91
C ASN A 4 -31.36 -42.14 19.34
N ARG A 5 -31.72 -43.40 19.60
CA ARG A 5 -31.00 -44.55 19.03
C ARG A 5 -31.20 -44.70 17.52
N GLN A 6 -32.39 -44.36 16.99
CA GLN A 6 -32.65 -44.41 15.55
C GLN A 6 -31.85 -43.38 14.74
N GLN A 7 -31.39 -42.30 15.40
CA GLN A 7 -30.77 -41.13 14.77
C GLN A 7 -29.27 -40.98 15.09
N LYS A 8 -28.67 -41.95 15.78
CA LYS A 8 -27.29 -41.85 16.30
C LYS A 8 -26.22 -41.68 15.21
N VAL A 9 -26.51 -42.10 13.98
CA VAL A 9 -25.58 -42.08 12.84
C VAL A 9 -25.79 -40.84 11.97
N LEU A 10 -26.83 -40.04 12.24
CA LEU A 10 -27.09 -38.82 11.48
C LEU A 10 -26.20 -37.68 12.00
N ILE A 11 -25.64 -36.90 11.08
CA ILE A 11 -24.95 -35.65 11.39
C ILE A 11 -25.96 -34.62 11.90
N GLN A 12 -27.17 -34.64 11.33
CA GLN A 12 -28.28 -33.80 11.76
C GLN A 12 -29.50 -34.66 12.14
N PRO A 13 -29.91 -34.69 13.42
CA PRO A 13 -31.05 -35.51 13.84
C PRO A 13 -32.37 -34.96 13.27
N TYR A 14 -33.19 -35.81 12.67
CA TYR A 14 -34.51 -35.42 12.14
C TYR A 14 -35.50 -34.97 13.22
N PHE A 15 -35.42 -35.56 14.41
CA PHE A 15 -36.32 -35.26 15.51
C PHE A 15 -35.59 -34.49 16.60
N HIS A 16 -35.91 -33.20 16.71
CA HIS A 16 -35.43 -32.34 17.77
C HIS A 16 -36.38 -32.43 18.97
N LEU A 17 -36.05 -33.28 19.94
CA LEU A 17 -36.69 -33.24 21.25
C LEU A 17 -36.06 -32.10 22.04
N SER A 18 -36.84 -31.08 22.40
CA SER A 18 -36.36 -29.99 23.26
C SER A 18 -35.89 -30.57 24.61
N GLN A 19 -34.77 -30.07 25.12
CA GLN A 19 -34.23 -30.43 26.45
C GLN A 19 -35.18 -30.02 27.62
N VAL A 20 -36.30 -29.36 27.32
CA VAL A 20 -37.32 -28.96 28.29
C VAL A 20 -38.22 -30.16 28.61
N CYS A 21 -37.84 -30.94 29.61
CA CYS A 21 -38.73 -31.93 30.22
C CYS A 21 -39.62 -31.22 31.25
N PHE A 22 -40.92 -31.07 30.97
CA PHE A 22 -41.89 -30.62 31.99
C PHE A 22 -42.19 -31.78 32.95
N GLY A 23 -41.46 -31.84 34.07
CA GLY A 23 -41.69 -32.78 35.16
C GLY A 23 -41.13 -34.19 34.90
N GLY A 24 -40.33 -34.70 35.83
CA GLY A 24 -39.87 -36.09 35.78
C GLY A 24 -41.04 -37.03 36.06
N LEU A 25 -41.62 -37.65 35.03
CA LEU A 25 -42.45 -38.83 35.22
C LEU A 25 -41.53 -39.97 35.65
N PHE A 26 -41.51 -40.27 36.95
CA PHE A 26 -40.86 -41.47 37.45
C PHE A 26 -41.78 -42.66 37.17
N ASN A 27 -41.35 -43.55 36.28
CA ASN A 27 -42.01 -44.85 36.13
C ASN A 27 -41.66 -45.71 37.34
N ALA A 28 -42.54 -45.78 38.32
CA ALA A 28 -42.42 -46.67 39.47
C ALA A 28 -43.36 -47.88 39.30
N LEU A 29 -42.93 -49.04 39.80
CA LEU A 29 -43.83 -50.19 39.91
C LEU A 29 -44.81 -49.92 41.05
N PRO A 30 -46.13 -49.94 40.83
CA PRO A 30 -47.09 -49.72 41.90
C PRO A 30 -47.04 -50.90 42.87
N LEU A 31 -46.74 -50.62 44.13
CA LEU A 31 -46.74 -51.61 45.21
C LEU A 31 -47.78 -51.23 46.27
N GLY A 32 -48.40 -52.23 46.88
CA GLY A 32 -49.23 -52.02 48.07
C GLY A 32 -48.37 -51.50 49.23
N PRO A 33 -48.91 -50.65 50.12
CA PRO A 33 -48.13 -49.96 51.16
C PRO A 33 -47.39 -50.89 52.14
N ASN A 34 -47.82 -52.14 52.26
CA ASN A 34 -47.22 -53.15 53.15
C ASN A 34 -46.76 -54.41 52.39
N ALA A 35 -46.35 -54.27 51.13
CA ALA A 35 -45.82 -55.39 50.36
C ALA A 35 -44.53 -55.92 51.01
N SER A 36 -44.57 -57.16 51.52
CA SER A 36 -43.42 -57.80 52.20
C SER A 36 -42.18 -57.96 51.31
N PHE A 37 -42.35 -57.91 49.99
CA PHE A 37 -41.27 -58.03 49.01
C PHE A 37 -40.71 -56.68 48.52
N GLY A 38 -41.27 -55.55 48.95
CA GLY A 38 -40.87 -54.22 48.49
C GLY A 38 -39.35 -53.96 48.59
N PRO A 39 -38.74 -54.13 49.79
CA PRO A 39 -37.30 -53.94 49.96
C PRO A 39 -36.44 -54.87 49.09
N ALA A 40 -36.88 -56.12 48.90
CA ALA A 40 -36.17 -57.07 48.05
C ALA A 40 -36.25 -56.67 46.57
N LEU A 41 -37.38 -56.13 46.12
CA LEU A 41 -37.56 -55.64 44.76
C LEU A 41 -36.72 -54.38 44.50
N ASP A 42 -36.64 -53.45 45.46
CA ASP A 42 -35.80 -52.26 45.34
C ASP A 42 -34.32 -52.64 45.21
N HIS A 43 -33.84 -53.57 46.06
CA HIS A 43 -32.48 -54.10 45.93
C HIS A 43 -32.24 -54.79 44.60
N PHE A 44 -33.23 -55.55 44.11
CA PHE A 44 -33.13 -56.18 42.79
C PHE A 44 -33.05 -55.15 41.66
N ILE A 45 -33.88 -54.10 41.67
CA ILE A 45 -33.89 -53.05 40.65
C ILE A 45 -32.54 -52.32 40.65
N LEU A 46 -32.03 -51.96 41.83
CA LEU A 46 -30.73 -51.31 41.97
C LEU A 46 -29.60 -52.20 41.45
N ASN A 47 -29.59 -53.48 41.83
CA ASN A 47 -28.59 -54.43 41.35
C ASN A 47 -28.68 -54.64 39.84
N ALA A 48 -29.89 -54.70 39.27
CA ALA A 48 -30.10 -54.82 37.83
C ALA A 48 -29.62 -53.58 37.06
N TRP A 49 -29.82 -52.39 37.64
CA TRP A 49 -29.28 -51.14 37.11
C TRP A 49 -27.76 -51.11 37.15
N GLN A 50 -27.15 -51.42 38.30
CA GLN A 50 -25.69 -51.41 38.49
C GLN A 50 -24.99 -52.45 37.62
N ALA A 51 -25.60 -53.63 37.44
CA ALA A 51 -25.10 -54.67 36.55
C ALA A 51 -25.26 -54.34 35.06
N GLY A 52 -25.92 -53.22 34.71
CA GLY A 52 -26.17 -52.82 33.32
C GLY A 52 -27.22 -53.67 32.61
N LEU A 53 -27.96 -54.52 33.34
CA LEU A 53 -29.01 -55.38 32.77
C LEU A 53 -30.12 -54.54 32.13
N TRP A 54 -30.41 -53.37 32.67
CA TRP A 54 -31.38 -52.45 32.09
C TRP A 54 -30.98 -52.01 30.67
N SER A 55 -29.73 -51.60 30.48
CA SER A 55 -29.19 -51.21 29.17
C SER A 55 -29.19 -52.38 28.17
N TYR A 56 -28.89 -53.58 28.65
CA TYR A 56 -28.93 -54.81 27.86
C TYR A 56 -30.34 -55.15 27.39
N TRP A 57 -31.33 -55.10 28.29
CA TRP A 57 -32.73 -55.33 27.92
C TRP A 57 -33.26 -54.25 26.98
N GLU A 58 -32.88 -52.98 27.18
CA GLU A 58 -33.24 -51.91 26.26
C GLU A 58 -32.65 -52.15 24.85
N GLU A 59 -31.41 -52.63 24.77
CA GLU A 59 -30.79 -52.99 23.50
C GLU A 59 -31.49 -54.17 22.82
N ILE A 60 -31.82 -55.22 23.58
CA ILE A 60 -32.59 -56.35 23.08
C ILE A 60 -33.96 -55.90 22.59
N GLY A 61 -34.66 -55.06 23.37
CA GLY A 61 -35.95 -54.49 23.00
C GLY A 61 -35.86 -53.70 21.71
N PHE A 62 -34.82 -52.88 21.54
CA PHE A 62 -34.56 -52.17 20.29
C PHE A 62 -34.34 -53.11 19.11
N ARG A 63 -33.55 -54.17 19.28
CA ARG A 63 -33.28 -55.17 18.23
C ARG A 63 -34.55 -55.90 17.81
N TYR A 64 -35.41 -56.28 18.76
CA TYR A 64 -36.70 -56.89 18.47
C TYR A 64 -37.64 -55.91 17.76
N ALA A 65 -37.73 -54.67 18.24
CA ALA A 65 -38.52 -53.62 17.58
C ALA A 65 -38.04 -53.36 16.14
N LYS A 66 -36.72 -53.38 15.90
CA LYS A 66 -36.14 -53.28 14.55
C LYS A 66 -36.53 -54.45 13.67
N ARG A 67 -36.45 -55.69 14.17
CA ARG A 67 -36.82 -56.90 13.41
C ARG A 67 -38.32 -56.97 13.09
N ALA A 68 -39.17 -56.49 13.99
CA ALA A 68 -40.60 -56.41 13.81
C ALA A 68 -41.06 -55.20 12.97
N GLY A 69 -40.14 -54.35 12.51
CA GLY A 69 -40.45 -53.17 11.68
C GLY A 69 -40.96 -51.95 12.45
N TYR A 70 -41.00 -51.99 13.79
CA TYR A 70 -41.41 -50.86 14.62
C TYR A 70 -40.33 -49.76 14.77
N ALA A 71 -39.07 -50.07 14.47
CA ALA A 71 -37.97 -49.11 14.52
C ALA A 71 -37.07 -49.24 13.29
N ARG A 72 -36.62 -48.10 12.74
CA ARG A 72 -35.67 -48.05 11.63
C ARG A 72 -34.46 -47.19 12.00
N VAL A 73 -33.27 -47.60 11.57
CA VAL A 73 -32.08 -46.75 11.72
C VAL A 73 -32.03 -45.83 10.51
N PHE A 74 -32.04 -44.53 10.75
CA PHE A 74 -31.92 -43.55 9.68
C PHE A 74 -30.45 -43.45 9.27
N LEU A 75 -30.21 -43.53 7.96
CA LEU A 75 -28.89 -43.31 7.36
C LEU A 75 -28.93 -41.97 6.65
N ASP A 76 -27.89 -41.16 6.85
CA ASP A 76 -27.73 -39.93 6.09
C ASP A 76 -27.40 -40.29 4.65
N THR A 77 -28.37 -40.05 3.78
CA THR A 77 -28.14 -40.01 2.33
C THR A 77 -28.08 -38.54 2.00
N TYR A 78 -26.88 -37.95 1.99
CA TYR A 78 -26.70 -36.62 1.43
C TYR A 78 -26.78 -36.76 -0.08
N PRO A 79 -27.84 -36.26 -0.75
CA PRO A 79 -27.78 -36.15 -2.19
C PRO A 79 -26.63 -35.19 -2.50
N VAL A 80 -25.64 -35.67 -3.27
CA VAL A 80 -24.59 -34.83 -3.85
C VAL A 80 -25.24 -34.00 -4.94
N GLU A 81 -25.95 -32.96 -4.53
CA GLU A 81 -26.46 -31.95 -5.45
C GLU A 81 -25.31 -31.02 -5.82
N PRO A 82 -25.09 -30.76 -7.13
CA PRO A 82 -24.08 -29.82 -7.56
C PRO A 82 -24.42 -28.42 -7.04
N LEU A 83 -23.43 -27.73 -6.51
CA LEU A 83 -23.57 -26.41 -5.91
C LEU A 83 -24.12 -25.41 -6.94
N ASN A 84 -25.30 -24.83 -6.66
CA ASN A 84 -25.98 -23.92 -7.56
C ASN A 84 -25.17 -22.62 -7.75
N LEU A 85 -25.16 -22.09 -8.98
CA LEU A 85 -24.48 -20.85 -9.34
C LEU A 85 -25.00 -19.63 -8.56
N GLU A 86 -26.25 -19.67 -8.09
CA GLU A 86 -26.81 -18.65 -7.21
C GLU A 86 -26.02 -18.49 -5.90
N PHE A 87 -25.40 -19.56 -5.39
CA PHE A 87 -24.54 -19.51 -4.21
C PHE A 87 -23.31 -18.60 -4.42
N PHE A 88 -22.84 -18.48 -5.67
CA PHE A 88 -21.69 -17.63 -6.02
C PHE A 88 -22.09 -16.19 -6.34
N ASN A 89 -23.38 -15.85 -6.39
CA ASN A 89 -23.84 -14.51 -6.76
C ASN A 89 -23.24 -13.43 -5.84
N THR A 90 -23.16 -13.70 -4.54
CA THR A 90 -22.52 -12.79 -3.57
C THR A 90 -21.03 -12.57 -3.86
N ALA A 91 -20.30 -13.62 -4.25
CA ALA A 91 -18.88 -13.50 -4.62
C ALA A 91 -18.70 -12.68 -5.91
N TRP A 92 -19.59 -12.87 -6.89
CA TRP A 92 -19.59 -12.06 -8.12
C TRP A 92 -19.92 -10.60 -7.87
N ILE A 93 -20.86 -10.28 -6.98
CA ILE A 93 -21.18 -8.89 -6.60
C ILE A 93 -19.97 -8.23 -5.93
N VAL A 94 -19.32 -8.92 -5.00
CA VAL A 94 -18.12 -8.40 -4.33
C VAL A 94 -16.98 -8.18 -5.32
N LEU A 95 -16.77 -9.09 -6.27
CA LEU A 95 -15.74 -8.95 -7.31
C LEU A 95 -16.06 -7.79 -8.26
N ALA A 96 -17.31 -7.72 -8.74
CA ALA A 96 -17.76 -6.73 -9.72
C ALA A 96 -17.81 -5.31 -9.15
N LEU A 97 -18.08 -5.14 -7.85
CA LEU A 97 -18.06 -3.84 -7.18
C LEU A 97 -16.68 -3.50 -6.61
N GLY A 98 -15.94 -4.49 -6.09
CA GLY A 98 -14.63 -4.27 -5.47
C GLY A 98 -13.55 -3.80 -6.45
N ILE A 99 -13.53 -4.34 -7.67
CA ILE A 99 -12.57 -3.94 -8.72
C ILE A 99 -12.73 -2.46 -9.10
N PRO A 100 -13.92 -1.93 -9.45
CA PRO A 100 -14.06 -0.52 -9.81
C PRO A 100 -13.84 0.41 -8.61
N ILE A 101 -14.20 0.01 -7.38
CA ILE A 101 -13.94 0.82 -6.17
C ILE A 101 -12.43 0.94 -5.92
N SER A 102 -11.64 -0.10 -6.20
CA SER A 102 -10.16 -0.04 -6.11
C SER A 102 -9.52 0.87 -7.16
N SER A 103 -10.25 1.19 -8.24
CA SER A 103 -9.81 2.08 -9.32
C SER A 103 -10.28 3.53 -9.16
N PHE A 104 -10.96 3.87 -8.05
CA PHE A 104 -11.47 5.24 -7.80
C PHE A 104 -10.46 6.18 -7.13
N GLY A 105 -9.20 5.75 -6.97
CA GLY A 105 -8.10 6.60 -6.53
C GLY A 105 -6.91 6.47 -7.48
N TRP A 106 -5.99 7.43 -7.40
CA TRP A 106 -4.72 7.39 -8.11
C TRP A 106 -3.95 6.09 -7.82
N ASN A 107 -3.16 5.61 -8.79
CA ASN A 107 -2.53 4.30 -8.71
C ASN A 107 -1.34 4.30 -7.74
N MET A 108 -1.63 4.02 -6.48
CA MET A 108 -0.65 3.93 -5.40
C MET A 108 0.47 2.92 -5.71
N GLN A 109 0.13 1.79 -6.31
CA GLN A 109 1.11 0.75 -6.63
C GLN A 109 2.14 1.23 -7.66
N TYR A 110 1.71 2.01 -8.66
CA TYR A 110 2.60 2.61 -9.64
C TYR A 110 3.63 3.52 -8.97
N VAL A 111 3.17 4.43 -8.11
CA VAL A 111 4.05 5.38 -7.39
C VAL A 111 5.01 4.64 -6.46
N LEU A 112 4.55 3.64 -5.71
CA LEU A 112 5.39 2.82 -4.84
C LEU A 112 6.46 2.04 -5.61
N ASN A 113 6.09 1.42 -6.74
CA ASN A 113 7.04 0.69 -7.59
C ASN A 113 8.12 1.61 -8.16
N MET A 114 7.74 2.82 -8.55
CA MET A 114 8.68 3.85 -9.03
C MET A 114 9.61 4.34 -7.91
N LEU A 115 9.14 4.43 -6.67
CA LEU A 115 9.94 4.93 -5.53
C LEU A 115 10.81 3.87 -4.86
N SER A 116 10.43 2.60 -4.95
CA SER A 116 11.13 1.45 -4.32
C SER A 116 12.64 1.41 -4.57
N PRO A 117 13.17 1.72 -5.77
CA PRO A 117 14.62 1.80 -5.99
C PRO A 117 15.32 2.83 -5.09
N PHE A 118 14.70 3.99 -4.83
CA PHE A 118 15.29 5.03 -3.97
C PHE A 118 15.33 4.63 -2.51
N ALA A 119 14.30 3.93 -2.05
CA ALA A 119 14.25 3.37 -0.69
C ALA A 119 15.44 2.43 -0.46
N ARG A 120 15.66 1.50 -1.40
CA ARG A 120 16.78 0.53 -1.33
C ARG A 120 18.15 1.19 -1.36
N MET A 121 18.29 2.30 -2.07
CA MET A 121 19.54 3.06 -2.17
C MET A 121 19.74 4.07 -1.04
N ALA A 122 18.76 4.23 -0.13
CA ALA A 122 18.79 5.20 0.97
C ALA A 122 19.17 6.63 0.54
N VAL A 123 18.69 7.05 -0.64
CA VAL A 123 19.07 8.33 -1.27
C VAL A 123 18.54 9.54 -0.49
N PHE A 124 17.35 9.38 0.09
CA PHE A 124 16.66 10.42 0.85
C PHE A 124 16.74 10.09 2.34
N GLN A 125 16.97 11.12 3.15
CA GLN A 125 17.08 10.99 4.60
C GLN A 125 15.96 11.74 5.33
N GLU A 126 15.12 12.46 4.60
CA GLU A 126 13.92 13.11 5.11
C GLU A 126 12.80 13.06 4.06
N ILE A 127 11.57 12.83 4.52
CA ILE A 127 10.34 12.86 3.74
C ILE A 127 9.48 13.99 4.28
N VAL A 128 9.04 14.88 3.39
CA VAL A 128 8.21 16.03 3.74
C VAL A 128 6.85 15.88 3.10
N TRP A 129 5.80 15.90 3.92
CA TRP A 129 4.43 15.72 3.48
C TRP A 129 3.70 17.06 3.45
N PHE A 130 3.15 17.39 2.29
CA PHE A 130 2.26 18.52 2.09
C PHE A 130 0.90 17.96 1.64
N ILE A 131 -0.10 18.05 2.50
CA ILE A 131 -1.41 17.44 2.26
C ILE A 131 -2.44 18.57 2.15
N SER A 132 -3.14 18.65 1.01
CA SER A 132 -4.23 19.59 0.82
C SER A 132 -5.33 19.41 1.88
N PRO A 133 -5.87 20.49 2.45
CA PRO A 133 -7.01 20.41 3.36
C PRO A 133 -8.30 19.96 2.67
N LEU A 134 -8.36 20.01 1.33
CA LEU A 134 -9.51 19.57 0.53
C LEU A 134 -9.52 18.05 0.32
N GLN A 135 -8.47 17.35 0.76
CA GLN A 135 -8.26 15.94 0.47
C GLN A 135 -8.92 15.00 1.48
N ARG A 136 -9.41 13.84 0.98
CA ARG A 136 -9.89 12.74 1.85
C ARG A 136 -8.69 11.99 2.46
N LEU A 137 -8.68 11.89 3.79
CA LEU A 137 -7.53 11.39 4.57
C LEU A 137 -7.25 9.89 4.36
N ASP A 138 -8.28 9.06 4.16
CA ASP A 138 -8.14 7.59 4.19
C ASP A 138 -7.13 7.02 3.17
N GLN A 139 -7.12 7.54 1.94
CA GLN A 139 -6.18 7.08 0.89
C GLN A 139 -4.74 7.58 1.12
N VAL A 140 -4.60 8.77 1.69
CA VAL A 140 -3.29 9.36 1.99
C VAL A 140 -2.64 8.60 3.15
N ASP A 141 -3.43 8.24 4.17
CA ASP A 141 -2.94 7.47 5.32
C ASP A 141 -2.38 6.10 4.92
N GLU A 142 -3.07 5.37 4.03
CA GLU A 142 -2.54 4.10 3.53
C GLU A 142 -1.22 4.29 2.77
N PHE A 143 -1.12 5.33 1.93
CA PHE A 143 0.10 5.62 1.21
C PHE A 143 1.26 6.00 2.13
N VAL A 144 1.02 6.90 3.10
CA VAL A 144 2.02 7.31 4.09
C VAL A 144 2.53 6.10 4.85
N ARG A 145 1.64 5.18 5.26
CA ARG A 145 2.04 3.93 5.93
C ARG A 145 2.93 3.06 5.03
N ARG A 146 2.56 2.87 3.75
CA ARG A 146 3.37 2.05 2.82
C ARG A 146 4.71 2.69 2.49
N ILE A 147 4.77 4.02 2.42
CA ILE A 147 6.03 4.76 2.25
C ILE A 147 6.87 4.65 3.54
N ASP A 148 6.28 4.73 4.73
CA ASP A 148 6.99 4.49 6.00
C ASP A 148 7.56 3.07 6.07
N GLU A 149 6.81 2.06 5.66
CA GLU A 149 7.32 0.68 5.61
C GLU A 149 8.52 0.55 4.65
N ALA A 150 8.53 1.32 3.57
CA ALA A 150 9.62 1.30 2.59
C ALA A 150 10.84 2.17 3.00
N PHE A 151 10.61 3.34 3.60
CA PHE A 151 11.64 4.37 3.84
C PHE A 151 11.90 4.67 5.31
N GLY A 152 11.05 4.24 6.24
CA GLY A 152 11.03 4.66 7.65
C GLY A 152 12.27 4.26 8.45
N SER A 153 13.01 3.25 8.00
CA SER A 153 14.32 2.91 8.58
C SER A 153 15.44 3.87 8.15
N THR A 154 15.23 4.65 7.09
CA THR A 154 16.27 5.49 6.45
C THR A 154 15.98 6.98 6.48
N ALA A 155 14.71 7.38 6.53
CA ALA A 155 14.29 8.76 6.40
C ALA A 155 13.34 9.19 7.53
N THR A 156 13.59 10.36 8.10
CA THR A 156 12.68 10.99 9.06
C THR A 156 11.48 11.60 8.32
N GLN A 157 10.31 11.60 8.93
CA GLN A 157 9.10 12.13 8.31
C GLN A 157 8.64 13.43 8.97
N THR A 158 8.34 14.44 8.15
CA THR A 158 7.86 15.75 8.61
C THR A 158 6.55 16.07 7.88
N VAL A 159 5.45 16.20 8.63
CA VAL A 159 4.17 16.64 8.07
C VAL A 159 4.04 18.14 8.21
N VAL A 160 3.83 18.82 7.08
CA VAL A 160 3.72 20.27 7.02
C VAL A 160 2.27 20.63 6.77
N ASN A 161 1.60 20.99 7.85
CA ASN A 161 0.31 21.66 7.76
C ASN A 161 0.54 23.18 7.63
N ASN A 162 -0.54 23.96 7.55
CA ASN A 162 -0.66 25.42 7.38
C ASN A 162 0.21 26.32 8.29
N ASN A 163 1.16 25.79 9.06
CA ASN A 163 2.10 26.57 9.84
C ASN A 163 3.15 27.23 8.93
N THR A 164 2.89 28.48 8.59
CA THR A 164 3.64 29.21 7.56
C THR A 164 5.02 29.71 8.00
N ASP A 165 5.42 29.52 9.26
CA ASP A 165 6.68 30.04 9.80
C ASP A 165 7.85 29.06 9.63
N MET A 166 7.57 27.81 9.27
CA MET A 166 8.60 26.82 9.04
C MET A 166 9.35 27.08 7.72
N ARG A 167 10.69 27.07 7.78
CA ARG A 167 11.56 27.14 6.61
C ARG A 167 12.54 25.98 6.64
N MET A 168 12.55 25.16 5.60
CA MET A 168 13.45 24.01 5.51
C MET A 168 14.92 24.37 5.34
N MET A 169 15.24 25.64 5.04
CA MET A 169 16.62 26.15 5.10
C MET A 169 17.13 26.36 6.53
N HIS A 170 16.23 26.58 7.50
CA HIS A 170 16.59 26.81 8.90
C HIS A 170 16.51 25.54 9.74
N SER A 171 15.96 24.44 9.21
CA SER A 171 16.02 23.15 9.88
C SER A 171 17.47 22.62 9.86
N SER A 172 17.86 21.91 10.92
CA SER A 172 19.17 21.26 11.03
C SER A 172 19.39 20.17 9.97
N ALA A 173 18.36 19.83 9.20
CA ALA A 173 18.40 18.80 8.18
C ALA A 173 19.09 19.30 6.91
N ARG A 174 20.43 19.37 6.89
CA ARG A 174 21.26 19.57 5.67
C ARG A 174 21.18 18.40 4.66
N ARG A 175 20.13 17.60 4.75
CA ARG A 175 20.00 16.28 4.14
C ARG A 175 19.21 16.34 2.83
N ASN A 176 19.44 15.36 1.96
CA ASN A 176 18.61 15.13 0.78
C ASN A 176 17.21 14.73 1.24
N HIS A 177 16.19 15.43 0.75
CA HIS A 177 14.80 15.13 1.09
C HIS A 177 13.94 14.96 -0.16
N ILE A 178 12.89 14.18 0.01
CA ILE A 178 11.80 14.02 -0.95
C ILE A 178 10.55 14.69 -0.38
N SER A 179 9.90 15.52 -1.19
CA SER A 179 8.63 16.15 -0.82
C SER A 179 7.49 15.50 -1.59
N PHE A 180 6.44 15.08 -0.88
CA PHE A 180 5.18 14.66 -1.49
C PHE A 180 4.14 15.76 -1.29
N VAL A 181 3.55 16.24 -2.38
CA VAL A 181 2.56 17.32 -2.36
C VAL A 181 1.26 16.81 -2.95
N PHE A 182 0.28 16.53 -2.09
CA PHE A 182 -1.07 16.19 -2.52
C PHE A 182 -1.87 17.46 -2.71
N THR A 183 -2.30 17.73 -3.94
CA THR A 183 -2.97 18.97 -4.31
C THR A 183 -4.14 18.72 -5.27
N THR A 184 -5.15 19.59 -5.22
CA THR A 184 -6.25 19.62 -6.19
C THR A 184 -6.02 20.63 -7.32
N GLY A 185 -4.88 21.35 -7.34
CA GLY A 185 -4.56 22.31 -8.39
C GLY A 185 -3.48 23.33 -8.01
N ALA A 186 -3.16 24.24 -8.92
CA ALA A 186 -2.14 25.28 -8.68
C ALA A 186 -2.58 26.33 -7.64
N ASP A 187 -3.89 26.59 -7.55
CA ASP A 187 -4.47 27.57 -6.61
C ASP A 187 -4.70 27.01 -5.20
N ASP A 188 -4.44 25.71 -4.98
CA ASP A 188 -4.61 25.07 -3.68
C ASP A 188 -3.73 25.76 -2.62
N PRO A 189 -4.28 26.13 -1.43
CA PRO A 189 -3.51 26.74 -0.35
C PRO A 189 -2.23 25.98 0.01
N ILE A 190 -2.22 24.65 -0.15
CA ILE A 190 -1.03 23.84 0.15
C ILE A 190 0.15 24.18 -0.77
N MET A 191 -0.10 24.62 -2.01
CA MET A 191 0.95 25.01 -2.96
C MET A 191 1.67 26.29 -2.50
N LYS A 192 0.95 27.21 -1.83
CA LYS A 192 1.53 28.41 -1.21
C LYS A 192 2.40 28.05 0.00
N VAL A 193 1.98 27.06 0.78
CA VAL A 193 2.79 26.54 1.90
C VAL A 193 4.05 25.84 1.35
N PHE A 194 3.90 25.01 0.32
CA PHE A 194 4.99 24.31 -0.34
C PHE A 194 6.06 25.26 -0.90
N SER A 195 5.66 26.27 -1.68
CA SER A 195 6.56 27.33 -2.18
C SER A 195 7.28 28.06 -1.06
N LYS A 196 6.55 28.48 -0.02
CA LYS A 196 7.13 29.17 1.13
C LYS A 196 8.14 28.28 1.88
N VAL A 197 7.80 27.03 2.18
CA VAL A 197 8.63 26.16 3.03
C VAL A 197 9.93 25.76 2.34
N LEU A 198 9.91 25.58 1.02
CA LEU A 198 11.08 25.18 0.21
C LEU A 198 11.83 26.34 -0.43
N LEU A 199 11.39 27.58 -0.26
CA LEU A 199 12.06 28.76 -0.82
C LEU A 199 13.57 28.77 -0.45
N GLY A 200 14.42 28.90 -1.47
CA GLY A 200 15.88 28.99 -1.33
C GLY A 200 16.62 27.65 -1.19
N ARG A 201 15.92 26.50 -1.15
CA ARG A 201 16.57 25.19 -1.28
C ARG A 201 16.91 24.90 -2.73
N HIS A 202 18.03 24.22 -2.96
CA HIS A 202 18.45 23.76 -4.28
C HIS A 202 18.60 22.22 -4.38
N PHE A 203 18.74 21.53 -3.24
CA PHE A 203 18.88 20.07 -3.17
C PHE A 203 17.63 19.44 -2.57
N TYR A 204 16.71 19.03 -3.44
CA TYR A 204 15.49 18.30 -3.11
C TYR A 204 14.93 17.63 -4.37
N PHE A 205 14.04 16.67 -4.16
CA PHE A 205 13.17 16.13 -5.20
C PHE A 205 11.73 16.28 -4.74
N SER A 206 10.87 16.85 -5.58
CA SER A 206 9.46 17.08 -5.23
C SER A 206 8.54 16.31 -6.17
N MET A 207 7.63 15.54 -5.59
CA MET A 207 6.56 14.86 -6.30
C MET A 207 5.24 15.57 -6.00
N ILE A 208 4.72 16.28 -6.99
CA ILE A 208 3.44 16.97 -6.91
C ILE A 208 2.39 16.00 -7.47
N MET A 209 1.50 15.53 -6.61
CA MET A 209 0.48 14.53 -6.92
C MET A 209 -0.86 15.23 -7.05
N TYR A 210 -1.36 15.31 -8.28
CA TYR A 210 -2.71 15.75 -8.56
C TYR A 210 -3.66 14.60 -8.23
N VAL A 211 -4.58 14.82 -7.29
CA VAL A 211 -5.38 13.74 -6.71
C VAL A 211 -6.48 13.29 -7.66
N ASP A 212 -7.17 14.24 -8.30
CA ASP A 212 -8.33 13.93 -9.11
C ASP A 212 -7.94 13.32 -10.45
N LYS A 213 -8.86 12.54 -11.04
CA LYS A 213 -8.65 12.05 -12.40
C LYS A 213 -8.70 13.20 -13.39
N VAL A 214 -7.76 13.20 -14.32
CA VAL A 214 -7.56 14.28 -15.28
C VAL A 214 -8.27 13.93 -16.59
N GLY A 215 -9.34 14.64 -16.89
CA GLY A 215 -9.99 14.64 -18.20
C GLY A 215 -9.40 15.68 -19.15
N ASP A 216 -9.10 16.87 -18.61
CA ASP A 216 -8.46 17.98 -19.33
C ASP A 216 -7.06 18.25 -18.76
N MET A 217 -6.07 18.49 -19.62
CA MET A 217 -4.68 18.75 -19.21
C MET A 217 -4.46 20.14 -18.62
N GLN A 218 -5.46 21.02 -18.65
CA GLN A 218 -5.35 22.39 -18.13
C GLN A 218 -4.86 22.50 -16.66
N PRO A 219 -5.38 21.73 -15.68
CA PRO A 219 -4.91 21.81 -14.29
C PRO A 219 -3.45 21.35 -14.14
N ILE A 220 -3.04 20.35 -14.92
CA ILE A 220 -1.67 19.85 -14.95
C ILE A 220 -0.73 20.88 -15.57
N HIS A 221 -1.17 21.53 -16.65
CA HIS A 221 -0.44 22.62 -17.28
C HIS A 221 -0.21 23.79 -16.31
N GLU A 222 -1.23 24.16 -15.53
CA GLU A 222 -1.13 25.19 -14.48
C GLU A 222 -0.17 24.78 -13.35
N LEU A 223 -0.19 23.51 -12.93
CA LEU A 223 0.78 22.99 -11.96
C LEU A 223 2.22 23.01 -12.48
N LEU A 224 2.43 22.69 -13.76
CA LEU A 224 3.74 22.77 -14.40
C LEU A 224 4.20 24.23 -14.52
N LEU A 225 3.31 25.15 -14.89
CA LEU A 225 3.59 26.60 -14.89
C LEU A 225 3.96 27.10 -13.50
N PHE A 226 3.22 26.69 -12.47
CA PHE A 226 3.54 26.98 -11.08
C PHE A 226 4.95 26.48 -10.72
N ALA A 227 5.25 25.22 -11.02
CA ALA A 227 6.56 24.62 -10.77
C ALA A 227 7.69 25.38 -11.50
N TYR A 228 7.44 25.84 -12.72
CA TYR A 228 8.39 26.66 -13.47
C TYR A 228 8.64 28.02 -12.82
N ASN A 229 7.56 28.75 -12.52
CA ASN A 229 7.60 30.11 -11.97
C ASN A 229 8.31 30.14 -10.60
N GLU A 230 8.01 29.17 -9.75
CA GLU A 230 8.62 29.01 -8.42
C GLU A 230 9.99 28.29 -8.46
N GLN A 231 10.51 28.00 -9.67
CA GLN A 231 11.83 27.39 -9.89
C GLN A 231 11.99 25.98 -9.28
N PHE A 232 10.90 25.21 -9.23
CA PHE A 232 10.89 23.80 -8.85
C PHE A 232 11.43 22.88 -9.96
N THR A 233 12.70 23.03 -10.33
CA THR A 233 13.32 22.30 -11.45
C THR A 233 13.43 20.78 -11.21
N ASN A 234 13.63 20.37 -9.96
CA ASN A 234 13.67 18.96 -9.54
C ASN A 234 12.31 18.45 -9.08
N SER A 235 11.24 18.94 -9.71
CA SER A 235 9.89 18.46 -9.46
C SER A 235 9.34 17.61 -10.59
N ILE A 236 8.44 16.70 -10.24
CA ILE A 236 7.63 15.92 -11.15
C ILE A 236 6.17 16.04 -10.71
N VAL A 237 5.30 16.32 -11.67
CA VAL A 237 3.86 16.31 -11.51
C VAL A 237 3.35 14.92 -11.92
N TYR A 238 2.74 14.21 -10.99
CA TYR A 238 2.08 12.94 -11.19
C TYR A 238 0.56 13.14 -11.23
N PHE A 239 -0.09 12.45 -12.16
CA PHE A 239 -1.54 12.41 -12.26
C PHE A 239 -1.99 11.13 -12.97
N GLU A 240 -3.26 10.79 -12.79
CA GLU A 240 -3.93 9.70 -13.49
C GLU A 240 -4.98 10.29 -14.44
N SER A 241 -5.00 9.85 -15.69
CA SER A 241 -6.05 10.26 -16.63
C SER A 241 -7.38 9.56 -16.32
N GLU A 242 -8.50 10.07 -16.85
CA GLU A 242 -9.80 9.39 -16.75
C GLU A 242 -9.77 7.95 -17.29
N GLY A 243 -8.91 7.67 -18.27
CA GLY A 243 -8.66 6.33 -18.81
C GLY A 243 -7.82 5.42 -17.92
N GLY A 244 -7.43 5.85 -16.72
CA GLY A 244 -6.61 5.09 -15.77
C GLY A 244 -5.12 5.04 -16.15
N ILE A 245 -4.66 5.96 -17.00
CA ILE A 245 -3.26 5.99 -17.45
C ILE A 245 -2.47 6.89 -16.50
N ASN A 246 -1.44 6.31 -15.87
CA ASN A 246 -0.51 7.03 -15.01
C ASN A 246 0.50 7.81 -15.85
N GLN A 247 0.61 9.10 -15.58
CA GLN A 247 1.52 9.98 -16.31
C GLN A 247 2.38 10.79 -15.34
N LEU A 248 3.62 11.04 -15.76
CA LEU A 248 4.57 11.88 -15.05
C LEU A 248 5.03 12.97 -16.00
N PHE A 249 4.90 14.21 -15.58
CA PHE A 249 5.38 15.37 -16.33
C PHE A 249 6.34 16.19 -15.47
N GLY A 250 7.26 16.88 -16.11
CA GLY A 250 8.09 17.87 -15.44
C GLY A 250 8.40 19.02 -16.36
N VAL A 251 9.07 20.03 -15.81
CA VAL A 251 9.51 21.19 -16.58
C VAL A 251 11.02 21.16 -16.74
N SER A 252 11.49 21.44 -17.95
CA SER A 252 12.88 21.83 -18.18
C SER A 252 12.94 23.33 -18.47
N LYS A 253 13.94 23.99 -17.86
CA LYS A 253 14.10 25.46 -17.93
C LYS A 253 15.01 25.88 -19.08
N PHE A 254 16.01 25.06 -19.40
CA PHE A 254 17.04 25.36 -20.38
C PHE A 254 16.98 24.39 -21.56
N PRO A 255 17.26 24.86 -22.79
CA PRO A 255 17.52 26.27 -23.17
C PRO A 255 16.25 27.14 -23.19
N SER A 256 15.07 26.53 -23.27
CA SER A 256 13.76 27.19 -23.25
C SER A 256 12.80 26.35 -22.42
N MET A 257 11.77 26.98 -21.86
CA MET A 257 10.73 26.28 -21.12
C MET A 257 10.09 25.19 -21.99
N ALA A 258 10.19 23.94 -21.56
CA ALA A 258 9.53 22.82 -22.20
C ALA A 258 8.91 21.88 -21.16
N PHE A 259 7.70 21.40 -21.47
CA PHE A 259 7.07 20.34 -20.72
C PHE A 259 7.55 19.01 -21.25
N GLU A 260 8.10 18.20 -20.34
CA GLU A 260 8.67 16.91 -20.66
C GLU A 260 7.80 15.82 -20.07
N ASN A 261 7.41 14.88 -20.93
CA ASN A 261 6.84 13.63 -20.46
C ASN A 261 7.97 12.76 -19.85
N ARG A 262 7.86 12.48 -18.56
CA ARG A 262 8.81 11.72 -17.74
C ARG A 262 8.23 10.37 -17.28
N THR A 263 7.17 9.89 -17.93
CA THR A 263 6.47 8.64 -17.56
C THR A 263 7.40 7.42 -17.60
N ASP A 264 8.37 7.40 -18.52
CA ASP A 264 9.50 6.46 -18.44
C ASP A 264 10.55 6.97 -17.44
N PHE A 265 10.20 6.83 -16.16
CA PHE A 265 10.95 7.41 -15.05
C PHE A 265 12.37 6.85 -14.95
N LEU A 266 12.59 5.56 -15.22
CA LEU A 266 13.93 4.95 -15.16
C LEU A 266 14.85 5.50 -16.25
N SER A 267 14.33 5.65 -17.47
CA SER A 267 15.07 6.28 -18.57
C SER A 267 15.37 7.75 -18.28
N PHE A 268 14.39 8.48 -17.72
CA PHE A 268 14.58 9.85 -17.27
C PHE A 268 15.69 9.97 -16.22
N MET A 269 15.65 9.15 -15.16
CA MET A 269 16.68 9.15 -14.12
C MET A 269 18.06 8.80 -14.67
N GLY A 270 18.15 7.82 -15.58
CA GLY A 270 19.42 7.51 -16.27
C GLY A 270 20.00 8.71 -17.02
N LYS A 271 19.14 9.50 -17.70
CA LYS A 271 19.55 10.75 -18.36
C LYS A 271 19.99 11.81 -17.35
N VAL A 272 19.26 12.00 -16.25
CA VAL A 272 19.60 12.95 -15.19
C VAL A 272 20.94 12.59 -14.54
N TRP A 273 21.16 11.32 -14.18
CA TRP A 273 22.43 10.87 -13.62
C TRP A 273 23.61 11.10 -14.58
N LYS A 274 23.41 10.81 -15.88
CA LYS A 274 24.43 11.11 -16.90
C LYS A 274 24.69 12.61 -17.01
N LYS A 275 23.65 13.46 -16.95
CA LYS A 275 23.79 14.92 -16.92
C LYS A 275 24.54 15.39 -15.67
N VAL A 276 24.21 14.89 -14.48
CA VAL A 276 24.90 15.25 -13.23
C VAL A 276 26.39 14.87 -13.28
N LEU A 277 26.72 13.69 -13.82
CA LEU A 277 28.11 13.28 -14.03
C LEU A 277 28.84 14.20 -15.03
N ASN A 278 28.12 14.71 -16.03
CA ASN A 278 28.66 15.60 -17.07
C ASN A 278 28.50 17.10 -16.74
N ALA A 279 27.89 17.46 -15.60
CA ALA A 279 27.55 18.84 -15.24
C ALA A 279 28.78 19.74 -15.04
N ARG A 280 29.97 19.15 -14.93
CA ARG A 280 31.24 19.89 -14.93
C ARG A 280 31.55 20.54 -16.28
N SER A 281 30.99 20.04 -17.37
CA SER A 281 31.27 20.48 -18.75
C SER A 281 30.02 20.91 -19.53
N ASP A 282 28.84 20.39 -19.16
CA ASP A 282 27.59 20.73 -19.82
C ASP A 282 26.83 21.78 -19.00
N VAL A 283 26.68 22.96 -19.60
CA VAL A 283 26.00 24.12 -19.00
C VAL A 283 24.60 24.30 -19.56
N GLU A 284 24.09 23.30 -20.29
CA GLU A 284 22.75 23.28 -20.89
C GLU A 284 22.44 24.51 -21.77
N GLY A 285 23.48 25.06 -22.41
CA GLY A 285 23.38 26.27 -23.23
C GLY A 285 23.34 27.57 -22.43
N PHE A 286 23.59 27.53 -21.11
CA PHE A 286 23.76 28.72 -20.29
C PHE A 286 24.98 29.52 -20.77
N GLY A 287 24.72 30.65 -21.41
CA GLY A 287 25.75 31.60 -21.80
C GLY A 287 26.28 32.31 -20.56
N PHE A 288 27.53 32.02 -20.17
CA PHE A 288 28.20 32.86 -19.19
C PHE A 288 28.58 34.17 -19.87
N SER A 289 28.11 35.29 -19.33
CA SER A 289 28.73 36.58 -19.60
C SER A 289 30.11 36.56 -18.95
N THR A 290 31.09 35.94 -19.62
CA THR A 290 32.47 36.11 -19.22
C THR A 290 32.79 37.59 -19.38
N PRO A 291 33.17 38.31 -18.32
CA PRO A 291 33.78 39.61 -18.53
C PRO A 291 35.01 39.32 -19.39
N LEU A 292 34.97 39.77 -20.64
CA LEU A 292 36.15 39.87 -21.48
C LEU A 292 37.12 40.75 -20.69
N ARG A 293 37.97 40.14 -19.85
CA ARG A 293 39.24 40.75 -19.50
C ARG A 293 39.97 40.84 -20.83
N GLN A 294 39.86 41.99 -21.47
CA GLN A 294 40.82 42.44 -22.47
C GLN A 294 42.18 42.59 -21.78
N ASP A 295 42.80 41.47 -21.43
CA ASP A 295 44.22 41.42 -21.14
C ASP A 295 44.84 40.49 -22.18
N LEU A 296 45.20 41.07 -23.31
CA LEU A 296 46.37 40.65 -24.06
C LEU A 296 47.55 41.44 -23.49
N PRO A 297 48.37 40.90 -22.57
CA PRO A 297 49.72 41.40 -22.44
C PRO A 297 50.53 40.76 -23.58
N HIS A 298 50.86 41.57 -24.58
CA HIS A 298 51.94 41.32 -25.54
C HIS A 298 53.32 41.29 -24.82
N LEU A 299 53.52 40.39 -23.86
CA LEU A 299 54.74 40.29 -23.06
C LEU A 299 55.38 38.89 -23.07
N PHE A 300 55.13 38.12 -24.12
CA PHE A 300 56.07 37.07 -24.52
C PHE A 300 56.77 37.52 -25.80
N SER A 301 57.86 38.29 -25.62
CA SER A 301 58.92 38.29 -26.61
C SER A 301 59.56 36.91 -26.59
N ARG A 302 59.44 36.18 -27.69
CA ARG A 302 60.24 34.99 -27.93
C ARG A 302 61.63 35.48 -28.30
N GLU A 303 62.55 35.41 -27.35
CA GLU A 303 63.97 35.59 -27.61
C GLU A 303 64.37 34.54 -28.66
N GLU A 304 64.65 34.98 -29.88
CA GLU A 304 65.27 34.12 -30.89
C GLU A 304 66.62 33.69 -30.33
N ALA A 305 66.76 32.40 -30.05
CA ALA A 305 68.04 31.79 -29.81
C ALA A 305 68.88 31.95 -31.09
N THR A 306 69.64 33.04 -31.16
CA THR A 306 70.80 33.17 -32.03
C THR A 306 71.78 32.08 -31.62
N MET A 307 71.74 30.94 -32.29
CA MET A 307 72.87 30.02 -32.37
C MET A 307 73.99 30.74 -33.12
N GLY A 308 74.75 31.55 -32.38
CA GLY A 308 76.03 32.07 -32.81
C GLY A 308 77.01 30.90 -32.96
N VAL A 309 77.34 30.61 -34.21
CA VAL A 309 78.56 29.87 -34.57
C VAL A 309 79.74 30.81 -34.26
N PRO A 310 80.72 30.41 -33.44
CA PRO A 310 81.91 31.22 -33.21
C PRO A 310 82.91 30.96 -34.35
N THR A 311 82.97 31.86 -35.33
CA THR A 311 84.14 31.95 -36.22
C THR A 311 85.15 32.90 -35.57
N GLY A 312 86.23 32.32 -35.04
CA GLY A 312 87.38 33.05 -34.52
C GLY A 312 88.04 33.88 -35.62
N SER A 313 88.25 35.15 -35.32
CA SER A 313 89.13 36.04 -36.09
C SER A 313 90.50 36.11 -35.41
N SER A 314 91.51 35.67 -36.14
CA SER A 314 92.91 35.94 -35.88
C SER A 314 93.24 37.43 -36.10
N ILE A 315 93.98 37.97 -35.13
CA ILE A 315 94.80 39.21 -35.08
C ILE A 315 95.72 39.28 -36.32
N PRO A 316 96.00 40.45 -36.96
CA PRO A 316 96.89 41.54 -36.48
C PRO A 316 96.36 42.97 -36.77
N LEU A 317 96.78 44.05 -36.12
CA LEU A 317 98.09 44.50 -35.66
C LEU A 317 97.89 45.60 -34.59
#